data_AF-A0A382M314-F1
#
_entry.id   AF-A0A382M314-F1
#
_cell.length_a   1.000
_cell.length_b   1.000
_cell.length_c   1.000
_cell.angle_alpha   90.00
_cell.angle_beta   90.00
_cell.angle_gamma   90.00
#
_symmetry.space_group_name_H-M   'P 1'
#
loop_
_entity.id
_entity.type
_entity.pdbx_description
1 polymer ?
#
loop_
_entity_poly.entity_id
_entity_poly.type
_entity_poly.pdbx_seq_one_letter_code
_entity_poly.pdbx_strand_id
1 'polypeptide(L)'
;MNNSIPDTHPLAISVVEAIKNGDVAGLRQLLSENPNLAGVSIHDKENDATRSLLHVATDWPGHFPNVSETICLLITAGADVNAGIEGADTETPLHWAASSNDVAA
;
A
#
# COMPACT_ATOMS: atom_id res chain seq x y z
N MET A 1 3.48 2.42 17.55
CA MET A 1 3.32 3.82 17.11
C MET A 1 3.20 3.74 15.60
N ASN A 2 1.99 3.85 15.08
CA ASN A 2 1.73 3.69 13.65
C ASN A 2 2.25 4.97 12.96
N ASN A 3 3.28 4.83 12.12
CA ASN A 3 3.95 5.96 11.48
C ASN A 3 3.12 6.34 10.24
N SER A 4 2.20 7.28 10.39
CA SER A 4 1.32 7.71 9.30
C SER A 4 1.88 8.95 8.59
N ILE A 5 1.81 9.00 7.26
CA ILE A 5 2.16 10.18 6.46
C ILE A 5 0.93 10.67 5.66
N PRO A 6 0.78 11.99 5.45
CA PRO A 6 -0.28 12.50 4.60
C PRO A 6 -0.14 12.02 3.15
N ASP A 7 -1.25 11.76 2.49
CA ASP A 7 -1.37 11.51 1.05
C ASP A 7 -0.66 12.56 0.15
N THR A 8 -0.62 13.80 0.59
CA THR A 8 0.06 14.93 -0.10
C THR A 8 1.57 14.95 0.09
N HIS A 9 2.13 14.09 0.94
CA HIS A 9 3.57 14.03 1.15
C HIS A 9 4.28 13.48 -0.10
N PRO A 10 5.39 14.09 -0.59
CA PRO A 10 6.06 13.63 -1.82
C PRO A 10 6.42 12.14 -1.82
N LEU A 11 6.88 11.61 -0.68
CA LEU A 11 7.16 10.18 -0.53
C LEU A 11 5.90 9.30 -0.64
N ALA A 12 4.76 9.76 -0.11
CA ALA A 12 3.48 9.07 -0.24
C ALA A 12 3.04 9.02 -1.71
N ILE A 13 3.16 10.14 -2.41
CA ILE A 13 2.84 10.22 -3.84
C ILE A 13 3.72 9.26 -4.63
N SER A 14 5.05 9.32 -4.47
CA SER A 14 5.99 8.45 -5.20
C SER A 14 5.76 6.97 -4.94
N VAL A 15 5.53 6.56 -3.69
CA VAL A 15 5.30 5.13 -3.38
C VAL A 15 3.96 4.64 -3.92
N VAL A 16 2.91 5.45 -3.85
CA VAL A 16 1.59 5.11 -4.40
C VAL A 16 1.65 5.00 -5.92
N GLU A 17 2.33 5.94 -6.59
CA GLU A 17 2.52 5.88 -8.04
C GLU A 17 3.32 4.65 -8.46
N ALA A 18 4.40 4.32 -7.74
CA ALA A 18 5.19 3.12 -8.03
C ALA A 18 4.35 1.85 -7.90
N ILE A 19 3.52 1.75 -6.84
CA ILE A 19 2.60 0.62 -6.64
C ILE A 19 1.57 0.53 -7.77
N LYS A 20 0.86 1.63 -8.07
CA LYS A 20 -0.21 1.65 -9.07
C LYS A 20 0.28 1.38 -10.50
N ASN A 21 1.50 1.81 -10.81
CA ASN A 21 2.13 1.58 -12.12
C ASN A 21 2.84 0.22 -12.22
N GLY A 22 2.98 -0.51 -11.11
CA GLY A 22 3.76 -1.74 -11.06
C GLY A 22 5.27 -1.54 -11.23
N ASP A 23 5.79 -0.37 -10.88
CA ASP A 23 7.21 -0.05 -10.92
C ASP A 23 7.93 -0.67 -9.70
N VAL A 24 8.19 -1.99 -9.81
CA VAL A 24 8.87 -2.77 -8.77
C VAL A 24 10.29 -2.25 -8.53
N ALA A 25 10.97 -1.75 -9.56
CA ALA A 25 12.34 -1.25 -9.44
C ALA A 25 12.38 0.06 -8.64
N GLY A 26 11.51 1.02 -8.98
CA GLY A 26 11.35 2.26 -8.23
C GLY A 26 10.87 2.02 -6.80
N LEU A 27 9.90 1.12 -6.61
CA LEU A 27 9.44 0.74 -5.27
C LEU A 27 10.57 0.15 -4.41
N ARG A 28 11.39 -0.73 -4.98
CA ARG A 28 12.56 -1.31 -4.28
C ARG A 28 13.55 -0.22 -3.87
N GLN A 29 13.82 0.73 -4.74
CA GLN A 29 14.70 1.85 -4.43
C GLN A 29 14.15 2.68 -3.25
N LEU A 30 12.87 3.07 -3.31
CA LEU A 30 12.20 3.83 -2.25
C LEU A 30 12.26 3.13 -0.89
N LEU A 31 12.02 1.81 -0.87
CA LEU A 31 12.10 0.98 0.34
C LEU A 31 13.53 0.85 0.87
N SER A 32 14.53 0.80 -0.01
CA SER A 32 15.94 0.73 0.39
C SER A 32 16.45 2.05 0.98
N GLU A 33 15.98 3.18 0.45
CA GLU A 33 16.30 4.52 0.94
C GLU A 33 15.55 4.83 2.24
N ASN A 34 14.38 4.22 2.45
CA ASN A 34 13.51 4.45 3.59
C ASN A 34 13.08 3.11 4.22
N PRO A 35 13.90 2.49 5.08
CA PRO A 35 13.62 1.17 5.65
C PRO A 35 12.30 1.06 6.43
N ASN A 36 11.82 2.18 6.98
CA ASN A 36 10.55 2.23 7.72
C ASN A 36 9.32 2.40 6.82
N LEU A 37 9.50 2.65 5.52
CA LEU A 37 8.41 2.96 4.59
C LEU A 37 7.42 1.80 4.41
N ALA A 38 7.88 0.56 4.50
CA ALA A 38 7.01 -0.61 4.38
C ALA A 38 5.93 -0.67 5.49
N GLY A 39 6.24 -0.15 6.67
CA GLY A 39 5.33 -0.10 7.82
C GLY A 39 4.57 1.22 7.95
N VAL A 40 4.70 2.12 6.98
CA VAL A 40 3.98 3.40 6.97
C VAL A 40 2.56 3.18 6.44
N SER A 41 1.63 3.91 7.07
CA SER A 41 0.27 4.04 6.55
C SER A 41 0.09 5.44 5.95
N ILE A 42 -0.71 5.53 4.89
CA ILE A 42 -1.03 6.77 4.21
C ILE A 42 -2.37 7.25 4.72
N HIS A 43 -2.41 8.46 5.29
CA HIS A 43 -3.64 9.12 5.70
C HIS A 43 -4.25 9.85 4.51
N ASP A 44 -5.38 9.33 4.05
CA ASP A 44 -6.27 9.99 3.11
C ASP A 44 -7.11 11.01 3.88
N LYS A 45 -6.85 12.29 3.61
CA LYS A 45 -7.52 13.39 4.30
C LYS A 45 -8.98 13.55 3.88
N GLU A 46 -9.33 13.17 2.66
CA GLU A 46 -10.67 13.34 2.12
C GLU A 46 -11.64 12.33 2.75
N ASN A 47 -11.19 11.10 2.92
CA ASN A 47 -11.99 10.01 3.50
C ASN A 47 -11.75 9.79 5.00
N ASP A 48 -10.87 10.59 5.62
CA ASP A 48 -10.37 10.44 6.99
C ASP A 48 -10.00 8.99 7.33
N ALA A 49 -9.32 8.33 6.39
CA ALA A 49 -9.01 6.90 6.43
C ALA A 49 -7.51 6.69 6.30
N THR A 50 -6.99 5.68 6.99
CA THR A 50 -5.57 5.33 6.88
C THR A 50 -5.39 4.00 6.16
N ARG A 51 -4.59 3.98 5.09
CA ARG A 51 -4.33 2.80 4.25
C ARG A 51 -2.87 2.39 4.33
N SER A 52 -2.58 1.12 4.59
CA SER A 52 -1.22 0.60 4.43
C SER A 52 -0.84 0.50 2.95
N LEU A 53 0.46 0.36 2.64
CA LEU A 53 0.90 0.13 1.26
C LEU A 53 0.31 -1.14 0.63
N LEU A 54 -0.01 -2.16 1.45
CA LEU A 54 -0.70 -3.36 0.97
C LEU A 54 -2.15 -3.05 0.57
N HIS A 55 -2.87 -2.19 1.31
CA HIS A 55 -4.20 -1.74 0.88
C HIS A 55 -4.13 -0.98 -0.45
N VAL A 56 -3.10 -0.16 -0.66
CA VAL A 56 -2.90 0.56 -1.93
C VAL A 56 -2.66 -0.42 -3.08
N ALA A 57 -1.89 -1.49 -2.85
CA ALA A 57 -1.61 -2.51 -3.87
C ALA A 57 -2.85 -3.33 -4.25
N THR A 58 -3.87 -3.37 -3.40
CA THR A 58 -5.14 -4.08 -3.63
C THR A 58 -6.33 -3.14 -3.83
N ASP A 59 -6.08 -1.83 -4.00
CA ASP A 59 -7.11 -0.79 -4.08
C ASP A 59 -7.93 -0.90 -5.37
N TRP A 60 -9.19 -0.48 -5.30
CA TRP A 60 -10.08 -0.46 -6.46
C TRP A 60 -9.58 0.56 -7.51
N PRO A 61 -9.58 0.26 -8.82
CA PRO A 61 -10.21 -0.88 -9.49
C PRO A 61 -9.37 -2.17 -9.57
N GLY A 62 -8.24 -2.27 -8.85
CA GLY A 62 -7.36 -3.43 -8.82
C GLY A 62 -6.56 -3.63 -10.12
N HIS A 63 -5.98 -4.82 -10.28
CA HIS A 63 -5.23 -5.25 -11.48
C HIS A 63 -4.04 -4.36 -11.84
N PHE A 64 -3.36 -3.82 -10.83
CA PHE A 64 -2.13 -3.09 -11.07
C PHE A 64 -1.07 -4.02 -11.72
N PRO A 65 -0.25 -3.50 -12.65
CA PRO A 65 0.83 -4.31 -13.22
C PRO A 65 1.73 -4.86 -12.12
N ASN A 66 2.19 -6.10 -12.27
CA ASN A 66 3.10 -6.77 -11.34
C ASN A 66 2.62 -6.81 -9.88
N VAL A 67 1.31 -6.77 -9.62
CA VAL A 67 0.74 -6.70 -8.26
C VAL A 67 1.28 -7.78 -7.32
N SER A 68 1.44 -9.02 -7.78
CA SER A 68 1.99 -10.10 -6.95
C SER A 68 3.46 -9.84 -6.55
N GLU A 69 4.27 -9.30 -7.46
CA GLU A 69 5.67 -8.95 -7.17
C GLU A 69 5.76 -7.75 -6.23
N THR A 70 4.89 -6.75 -6.44
CA THR A 70 4.72 -5.60 -5.55
C THR A 70 4.36 -6.02 -4.13
N ILE A 71 3.35 -6.89 -3.97
CA ILE A 71 2.92 -7.42 -2.66
C ILE A 71 4.08 -8.20 -2.01
N CYS A 72 4.73 -9.10 -2.76
CA CYS A 72 5.86 -9.88 -2.26
C CYS A 72 7.01 -8.97 -1.77
N LEU A 73 7.31 -7.91 -2.52
CA LEU A 73 8.33 -6.93 -2.16
C LEU A 73 7.96 -6.17 -0.87
N LEU A 74 6.71 -5.71 -0.76
CA LEU A 74 6.23 -5.01 0.45
C LEU A 74 6.29 -5.92 1.68
N ILE A 75 5.86 -7.18 1.58
CA ILE A 75 5.94 -8.16 2.67
C ILE A 75 7.41 -8.42 3.05
N THR A 76 8.29 -8.60 2.07
CA THR A 76 9.73 -8.82 2.30
C THR A 76 10.37 -7.61 2.99
N ALA A 77 9.90 -6.40 2.69
CA ALA A 77 10.34 -5.17 3.33
C ALA A 77 9.73 -4.96 4.73
N GLY A 78 8.86 -5.85 5.20
CA GLY A 78 8.28 -5.81 6.55
C GLY A 78 6.92 -5.13 6.63
N ALA A 79 6.21 -4.98 5.50
CA ALA A 79 4.82 -4.52 5.54
C ALA A 79 3.95 -5.50 6.34
N ASP A 80 3.15 -4.97 7.25
CA ASP A 80 2.25 -5.78 8.07
C ASP A 80 1.05 -6.25 7.24
N VAL A 81 1.01 -7.54 6.95
CA VAL A 81 -0.09 -8.21 6.23
C VAL A 81 -1.42 -8.15 6.98
N ASN A 82 -1.39 -7.91 8.29
CA ASN A 82 -2.57 -7.78 9.14
C ASN A 82 -2.90 -6.31 9.45
N ALA A 83 -2.21 -5.35 8.83
CA ALA A 83 -2.55 -3.95 9.00
C ALA A 83 -4.02 -3.76 8.62
N GLY A 84 -4.84 -3.31 9.57
CA GLY A 84 -6.22 -2.92 9.31
C GLY A 84 -6.32 -1.44 8.92
N ILE A 85 -7.44 -1.05 8.32
CA ILE A 85 -7.81 0.37 8.20
C ILE A 85 -8.25 0.89 9.59
N GLU A 86 -7.71 2.04 10.00
CA GLU A 86 -8.32 2.87 11.04
C GLU A 86 -9.18 3.94 10.35
N GLY A 87 -10.49 4.04 10.66
CA GLY A 87 -11.37 5.17 10.27
C GLY A 87 -12.69 4.82 9.58
N ALA A 88 -12.76 3.75 8.80
CA ALA A 88 -13.99 3.13 8.29
C ALA A 88 -13.82 1.62 8.45
N ASP A 89 -14.93 0.87 8.58
CA ASP A 89 -15.02 -0.57 8.90
C ASP A 89 -13.72 -1.33 8.66
N THR A 90 -13.25 -2.08 9.69
CA THR A 90 -11.96 -2.79 9.79
C THR A 90 -11.71 -3.77 8.62
N GLU A 91 -11.55 -3.23 7.43
CA GLU A 91 -11.26 -3.94 6.21
C GLU A 91 -9.74 -4.11 6.16
N THR A 92 -9.32 -5.32 5.82
CA THR A 92 -7.91 -5.68 5.65
C THR A 92 -7.60 -5.60 4.16
N PRO A 93 -6.33 -5.62 3.75
CA PRO A 93 -5.98 -5.68 2.32
C PRO A 93 -6.67 -6.87 1.62
N LEU A 94 -6.88 -7.96 2.36
CA LEU A 94 -7.56 -9.16 1.87
C LEU A 94 -9.06 -8.93 1.57
N HIS A 95 -9.75 -8.09 2.35
CA HIS A 95 -11.14 -7.73 2.07
C HIS A 95 -11.27 -6.96 0.73
N TRP A 96 -10.24 -6.20 0.35
CA TRP A 96 -10.24 -5.40 -0.88
C TRP A 96 -9.81 -6.19 -2.13
N ALA A 97 -8.82 -7.10 -2.00
CA ALA A 97 -8.47 -8.03 -3.10
C ALA A 97 -9.69 -8.86 -3.56
N ALA A 98 -10.53 -9.28 -2.61
CA ALA A 98 -11.79 -9.98 -2.89
C ALA A 98 -12.84 -9.08 -3.57
N SER A 99 -12.90 -7.80 -3.21
CA SER A 99 -13.84 -6.81 -3.80
C SER A 99 -13.46 -6.44 -5.25
N SER A 100 -12.17 -6.39 -5.55
CA SER A 100 -11.64 -6.04 -6.88
C SER A 100 -11.56 -7.23 -7.86
N ASN A 101 -11.87 -8.46 -7.42
CA ASN A 101 -11.77 -9.70 -8.21
C ASN A 101 -10.36 -9.92 -8.81
N ASP A 102 -9.32 -9.48 -8.10
CA ASP A 102 -7.93 -9.60 -8.54
C ASP A 102 -7.33 -10.92 -8.06
N VAL A 103 -7.48 -11.97 -8.89
CA VAL A 103 -6.98 -13.33 -8.57
C VAL A 103 -5.45 -13.38 -8.46
N ALA A 104 -4.75 -12.37 -8.97
CA ALA A 104 -3.29 -12.29 -8.93
C ALA A 104 -2.74 -11.56 -7.68
N ALA A 105 -3.60 -10.87 -6.92
CA ALA A 105 -3.24 -10.15 -5.69
C ALA A 105 -3.46 -11.04 -4.45
#